data_AF-S6UIG2-F1
#
_entry.id   AF-S6UIG2-F1
#
_cell.length_a   1.000
_cell.length_b   1.000
_cell.length_c   1.000
_cell.angle_alpha   90.00
_cell.angle_beta   90.00
_cell.angle_gamma   90.00
#
_symmetry.space_group_name_H-M   'P 1'
#
loop_
_entity.id
_entity.type
_entity.pdbx_description
1 polymer ?
#
loop_
_entity_poly.entity_id
_entity_poly.type
_entity_poly.pdbx_seq_one_letter_code
_entity_poly.pdbx_strand_id
1 'polypeptide(L)'
;MKTIRMRAEVLAGLTTSFALVPECIAFALVAHLNPLMGLYGAFIICTLTALFGGRPGMVSGAAGSMAVVIVALVVQQGVQYLLATVLLGGLIMILFGLLRLG
;
A
#
# COMPACT_ATOMS: atom_id res chain seq x y z
N MET A 1 -26.45 7.85 -8.35
CA MET A 1 -25.98 6.47 -8.04
C MET A 1 -25.32 5.92 -9.30
N LYS A 2 -24.01 5.66 -9.28
CA LYS A 2 -23.26 5.23 -10.47
C LYS A 2 -23.56 3.75 -10.70
N THR A 3 -24.13 3.39 -11.85
CA THR A 3 -24.43 2.00 -12.21
C THR A 3 -23.16 1.17 -12.15
N ILE A 4 -23.08 0.22 -11.22
CA ILE A 4 -21.89 -0.63 -11.04
C ILE A 4 -21.77 -1.53 -12.27
N ARG A 5 -20.78 -1.26 -13.12
CA ARG A 5 -20.47 -2.11 -14.26
C ARG A 5 -19.52 -3.20 -13.79
N MET A 6 -20.07 -4.30 -13.28
CA MET A 6 -19.30 -5.45 -12.75
C MET A 6 -18.17 -5.89 -13.68
N ARG A 7 -18.43 -5.96 -14.99
CA ARG A 7 -17.40 -6.31 -15.98
C ARG A 7 -16.24 -5.30 -16.02
N ALA A 8 -16.53 -4.01 -15.93
CA ALA A 8 -15.51 -2.97 -15.97
C ALA A 8 -14.68 -2.95 -14.68
N GLU A 9 -15.31 -3.13 -13.51
CA GLU A 9 -14.62 -3.19 -12.22
C GLU A 9 -13.69 -4.40 -12.12
N VAL A 10 -14.14 -5.59 -12.58
CA VAL A 10 -13.30 -6.79 -12.61
C VAL A 10 -12.12 -6.63 -13.56
N LEU A 11 -12.35 -6.10 -14.77
CA LEU A 11 -11.26 -5.84 -15.73
C LEU A 11 -10.27 -4.82 -15.18
N ALA A 12 -10.76 -3.73 -14.59
CA ALA A 12 -9.92 -2.71 -13.98
C ALA A 12 -9.06 -3.30 -12.84
N GLY A 13 -9.67 -4.06 -11.92
CA GLY A 13 -8.96 -4.71 -10.83
C GLY A 13 -7.90 -5.71 -11.29
N LEU A 14 -8.19 -6.48 -12.34
CA LEU A 14 -7.21 -7.40 -12.96
C LEU A 14 -6.05 -6.63 -13.58
N THR A 15 -6.33 -5.61 -14.40
CA THR A 15 -5.28 -4.78 -15.03
C THR A 15 -4.39 -4.12 -13.98
N THR A 16 -4.97 -3.56 -12.92
CA THR A 16 -4.19 -2.92 -11.85
C THR A 16 -3.38 -3.93 -11.05
N SER A 17 -3.91 -5.14 -10.82
CA SER A 17 -3.17 -6.19 -10.12
C SER A 17 -1.92 -6.62 -10.90
N PHE A 18 -2.04 -6.81 -12.22
CA PHE A 18 -0.88 -7.11 -13.07
C PHE A 18 0.13 -5.97 -13.13
N ALA A 19 -0.31 -4.72 -13.07
CA ALA A 19 0.57 -3.55 -12.99
C ALA A 19 1.32 -3.47 -11.65
N LEU A 20 0.64 -3.79 -10.53
CA LEU A 20 1.23 -3.69 -9.19
C LEU A 20 2.32 -4.72 -8.90
N VAL A 21 2.23 -5.93 -9.46
CA VAL A 21 3.20 -7.02 -9.17
C VAL A 21 4.66 -6.59 -9.42
N PRO A 22 5.04 -6.11 -10.62
CA PRO A 22 6.42 -5.67 -10.86
C PRO A 22 6.77 -4.41 -10.07
N GLU A 23 5.81 -3.50 -9.84
CA GLU A 23 6.02 -2.26 -9.08
C GLU A 23 6.40 -2.54 -7.62
N CYS A 24 5.67 -3.43 -6.95
CA CYS A 24 5.92 -3.80 -5.56
C CYS A 24 7.27 -4.51 -5.39
N ILE A 25 7.64 -5.35 -6.36
CA ILE A 25 8.94 -6.03 -6.37
C ILE A 25 10.07 -5.01 -6.55
N ALA A 26 9.94 -4.09 -7.51
CA ALA A 26 10.93 -3.05 -7.75
C ALA A 26 11.15 -2.16 -6.51
N PHE A 27 10.08 -1.71 -5.86
CA PHE A 27 10.19 -0.89 -4.65
C PHE A 27 10.79 -1.64 -3.45
N ALA A 28 10.46 -2.92 -3.27
CA ALA A 28 11.10 -3.73 -2.23
C ALA A 28 12.61 -3.89 -2.48
N LEU A 29 13.01 -4.10 -3.74
CA LEU A 29 14.43 -4.21 -4.11
C LEU A 29 15.19 -2.89 -3.90
N VAL A 30 14.59 -1.75 -4.27
CA VAL A 30 15.17 -0.42 -4.01
C VAL A 30 15.34 -0.17 -2.52
N ALA A 31 14.41 -0.65 -1.69
CA ALA A 31 14.47 -0.56 -0.23
C ALA A 31 15.38 -1.58 0.45
N HIS A 32 16.14 -2.38 -0.30
CA HIS A 32 16.97 -3.48 0.23
C HIS A 32 16.18 -4.50 1.06
N LEU A 33 14.91 -4.73 0.71
CA LEU A 33 14.02 -5.68 1.35
C LEU A 33 13.85 -6.95 0.50
N ASN A 34 13.38 -8.02 1.14
CA ASN A 34 12.94 -9.20 0.40
C ASN A 34 11.71 -8.84 -0.45
N PRO A 35 11.67 -9.13 -1.76
CA PRO A 35 10.54 -8.86 -2.65
C PRO A 35 9.18 -9.36 -2.14
N LEU A 36 9.19 -10.47 -1.40
CA LEU A 36 7.98 -11.02 -0.79
C LEU A 36 7.34 -10.05 0.21
N MET A 37 8.13 -9.24 0.93
CA MET A 37 7.59 -8.24 1.85
C MET A 37 6.80 -7.15 1.11
N GLY A 38 7.27 -6.74 -0.07
CA GLY A 38 6.56 -5.78 -0.92
C GLY A 38 5.22 -6.34 -1.41
N LEU A 39 5.22 -7.60 -1.86
CA LEU A 39 4.01 -8.29 -2.32
C LEU A 39 2.99 -8.50 -1.18
N TYR A 40 3.45 -8.93 0.00
CA TYR A 40 2.57 -9.07 1.17
C TYR A 40 2.00 -7.72 1.60
N GLY A 41 2.81 -6.67 1.64
CA GLY A 41 2.36 -5.33 1.98
C GLY A 41 1.28 -4.82 1.02
N ALA A 42 1.51 -4.95 -0.29
CA ALA A 42 0.56 -4.54 -1.31
C ALA A 42 -0.76 -5.32 -1.22
N PHE A 43 -0.69 -6.64 -1.05
CA PHE A 43 -1.89 -7.46 -0.88
C PHE A 43 -2.72 -7.05 0.34
N ILE A 44 -2.07 -6.83 1.48
CA ILE A 44 -2.74 -6.42 2.73
C ILE A 44 -3.39 -5.04 2.56
N ILE A 45 -2.68 -4.05 2.01
CA ILE A 45 -3.19 -2.69 1.82
C ILE A 45 -4.34 -2.68 0.80
N CYS A 46 -4.21 -3.36 -0.33
CA CYS A 46 -5.28 -3.48 -1.32
C CYS A 46 -6.54 -4.09 -0.69
N THR A 47 -6.39 -5.14 0.12
CA THR A 47 -7.52 -5.81 0.78
C THR A 47 -8.19 -4.90 1.81
N LEU A 48 -7.39 -4.26 2.67
CA LEU A 48 -7.92 -3.34 3.69
C LEU A 48 -8.61 -2.13 3.08
N THR A 49 -8.04 -1.54 2.04
CA THR A 49 -8.64 -0.37 1.37
C THR A 49 -9.83 -0.73 0.48
N ALA A 50 -9.90 -1.94 -0.08
CA ALA A 50 -11.10 -2.42 -0.77
C ALA A 50 -12.29 -2.60 0.19
N LEU A 51 -12.04 -3.01 1.44
CA LEU A 51 -13.08 -3.23 2.45
C LEU A 51 -13.46 -1.97 3.23
N PHE A 52 -12.46 -1.16 3.62
CA PHE A 52 -12.63 -0.03 4.55
C PHE A 52 -12.34 1.34 3.92
N GLY A 53 -11.98 1.41 2.63
CA GLY A 53 -11.59 2.65 1.96
C GLY A 53 -12.75 3.62 1.75
N GLY A 54 -12.47 4.92 1.88
CA GLY A 54 -13.48 5.98 1.73
C GLY A 54 -13.81 6.39 0.29
N ARG A 55 -12.99 5.98 -0.69
CA ARG A 55 -13.13 6.37 -2.11
C ARG A 55 -13.17 5.14 -3.02
N PRO A 56 -14.35 4.75 -3.55
CA PRO A 56 -14.47 3.65 -4.49
C PRO A 56 -13.64 3.89 -5.76
N GLY A 57 -12.93 2.86 -6.22
CA GLY A 57 -12.07 2.89 -7.41
C GLY A 57 -10.65 3.42 -7.19
N MET A 58 -10.29 3.80 -5.95
CA MET A 58 -8.90 4.13 -5.61
C MET A 58 -8.10 2.87 -5.30
N VAL A 59 -6.99 2.66 -6.01
CA VAL A 59 -6.04 1.59 -5.73
C VAL A 59 -5.03 2.08 -4.71
N SER A 60 -4.91 1.39 -3.58
CA SER A 60 -3.90 1.67 -2.55
C SER A 60 -2.93 0.50 -2.49
N GLY A 61 -1.64 0.75 -2.61
CA GLY A 61 -0.61 -0.29 -2.66
C GLY A 61 0.77 0.27 -2.35
N ALA A 62 1.82 -0.37 -2.88
CA ALA A 62 3.18 0.11 -2.74
C ALA A 62 3.39 1.36 -3.61
N ALA A 63 3.74 2.49 -2.98
CA ALA A 63 4.04 3.74 -3.68
C ALA A 63 5.52 4.09 -3.57
N GLY A 64 6.09 4.66 -4.64
CA GLY A 64 7.50 5.08 -4.66
C GLY A 64 7.84 6.10 -3.57
N SER A 65 6.89 6.96 -3.20
CA SER A 65 7.04 7.91 -2.09
C SER A 65 7.31 7.20 -0.75
N MET A 66 6.60 6.11 -0.47
CA MET A 66 6.84 5.30 0.72
C MET A 66 8.14 4.50 0.62
N ALA A 67 8.47 3.98 -0.56
CA ALA A 67 9.69 3.22 -0.78
C ALA A 67 10.93 4.05 -0.41
N VAL A 68 11.01 5.31 -0.84
CA VAL A 68 12.14 6.20 -0.52
C VAL A 68 12.29 6.45 0.99
N VAL A 69 11.18 6.64 1.71
CA VAL A 69 11.20 6.81 3.17
C VAL A 69 11.65 5.53 3.87
N ILE A 70 11.18 4.37 3.39
CA ILE A 70 11.57 3.08 3.93
C ILE A 70 13.06 2.80 3.68
N VAL A 71 13.60 3.16 2.51
CA VAL A 71 15.05 3.05 2.23
C VAL A 71 15.85 3.83 3.28
N ALA A 72 15.47 5.08 3.55
CA ALA A 72 16.14 5.92 4.53
C ALA A 72 16.09 5.31 5.94
N LEU A 73 14.95 4.71 6.33
CA LEU A 73 14.80 4.01 7.61
C LEU A 73 15.69 2.75 7.68
N VAL A 74 15.64 1.90 6.65
CA VAL A 74 16.38 0.63 6.62
C VAL A 74 17.89 0.87 6.70
N VAL A 75 18.40 1.90 6.01
CA VAL A 75 19.82 2.27 6.06
C VAL A 75 20.24 2.76 7.45
N GLN A 76 19.37 3.47 8.16
CA GLN A 76 19.71 4.07 9.46
C GLN A 76 19.47 3.15 10.66
N GLN A 77 18.39 2.38 10.66
CA GLN A 77 17.94 1.60 11.83
C GLN A 77 17.82 0.10 11.56
N GLY A 78 17.89 -0.33 10.29
CA GLY A 78 17.73 -1.73 9.90
C GLY A 78 16.28 -2.13 9.64
N VAL A 79 16.12 -3.32 9.04
CA VAL A 79 14.83 -3.86 8.58
C VAL A 79 13.89 -4.21 9.74
N GLN A 80 14.43 -4.47 10.92
CA GLN A 80 13.67 -4.88 12.12
C GLN A 80 12.66 -3.80 12.55
N TYR A 81 12.97 -2.53 12.34
CA TYR A 81 12.10 -1.40 12.70
C TYR A 81 11.04 -1.09 11.65
N LEU A 82 11.08 -1.73 10.49
CA LEU A 82 10.13 -1.50 9.41
C LEU A 82 8.69 -1.79 9.84
N LEU A 83 8.45 -2.96 10.45
CA LEU A 83 7.12 -3.37 10.88
C LEU A 83 6.56 -2.42 11.95
N ALA A 84 7.40 -2.06 12.93
CA ALA A 84 7.02 -1.12 13.99
C ALA A 84 6.64 0.26 13.41
N THR A 85 7.41 0.76 12.44
CA THR A 85 7.17 2.05 11.79
C THR A 85 5.89 2.03 10.95
N VAL A 86 5.64 0.95 10.19
CA VAL A 86 4.41 0.80 9.40
C VAL A 86 3.17 0.74 10.30
N LEU A 87 3.23 -0.02 11.39
CA LEU A 87 2.13 -0.10 12.36
C LEU A 87 1.88 1.25 13.03
N LEU A 88 2.93 1.95 13.44
CA LEU A 88 2.83 3.28 14.03
C LEU A 88 2.26 4.29 13.04
N GLY A 89 2.73 4.28 11.79
CA GLY A 89 2.20 5.14 10.73
C GLY A 89 0.72 4.89 10.47
N GLY A 90 0.29 3.62 10.44
CA GLY A 90 -1.12 3.25 10.33
C GLY A 90 -1.96 3.76 11.50
N LEU A 91 -1.45 3.64 12.73
CA LEU A 91 -2.12 4.17 13.93
C LEU A 91 -2.31 5.69 13.86
N ILE A 92 -1.27 6.41 13.43
CA ILE A 92 -1.31 7.87 13.24
C ILE A 92 -2.33 8.24 12.16
N MET A 93 -2.38 7.51 11.04
CA MET A 93 -3.37 7.73 9.98
C MET A 93 -4.80 7.53 10.49
N ILE A 94 -5.05 6.49 11.30
CA ILE A 94 -6.37 6.26 11.91
C ILE A 94 -6.73 7.42 12.84
N LEU A 95 -5.79 7.90 13.65
CA LEU A 95 -6.01 9.04 14.56
C LEU A 95 -6.38 10.31 13.78
N PHE A 96 -5.69 10.61 12.68
CA PHE A 96 -6.04 11.75 11.82
C PHE A 96 -7.42 11.60 11.18
N GLY A 97 -7.80 10.39 10.78
CA GLY A 97 -9.14 10.09 10.30
C GLY A 97 -10.23 10.35 11.37
N LEU A 98 -9.98 9.92 12.61
CA LEU A 98 -10.90 10.14 13.74
C LEU A 98 -11.05 11.62 14.11
N LEU A 99 -9.95 12.37 14.06
CA LEU A 99 -9.93 13.80 14.34
C LEU A 99 -10.47 14.66 13.18
N ARG A 100 -10.85 14.04 12.05
CA ARG A 100 -11.31 14.73 10.82
C ARG A 100 -10.32 15.78 10.33
N LEU A 101 -9.02 15.47 10.40
CA LEU A 101 -7.93 16.32 9.92
C LEU A 101 -7.60 16.09 8.43
N GLY A 102 -8.45 15.34 7.72
CA GLY A 102 -8.26 14.92 6.33
C GLY A 102 -9.40 15.35 5.41
#